data_AF-A0A2N1C0T5-F1
#
_entry.id   AF-A0A2N1C0T5-F1
#
_cell.length_a   1.000
_cell.length_b   1.000
_cell.length_c   1.000
_cell.angle_alpha   90.00
_cell.angle_beta   90.00
_cell.angle_gamma   90.00
#
_symmetry.space_group_name_H-M   'P 1'
#
loop_
_entity.id
_entity.type
_entity.pdbx_description
1 polymer ?
#
loop_
_entity_poly.entity_id
_entity_poly.type
_entity_poly.pdbx_seq_one_letter_code
_entity_poly.pdbx_strand_id
1 'polypeptide(L)'
;MKLLNKLALILTLSISVITNANAGIIKLSTSSLKADIELGVLSLDESFESFYNYSKYSAHTGYEQKNKLVMFFAEYQDNVALFAISDQYRDGNVWNKNKGSATFTIDNLAQSGEIIFKDDEADDWTENGVNWAWSAKRTDGLIFQLDNANSFNLDIAITNKKGLWGNYQFLSFDKNNNATQHNFKEWNTKGQFNVSAIPEPTTLAVFALALFGLAAARRKA
;
A
#
# COMPACT_ATOMS: atom_id res chain seq x y z
N MET A 1 29.68 -22.29 -37.70
CA MET A 1 28.27 -22.51 -37.32
C MET A 1 28.02 -22.57 -35.81
N LYS A 2 28.75 -23.37 -35.01
CA LYS A 2 28.47 -23.52 -33.56
C LYS A 2 28.57 -22.22 -32.73
N LEU A 3 29.45 -21.28 -33.10
CA LEU A 3 29.63 -20.02 -32.37
C LEU A 3 28.48 -19.02 -32.63
N LEU A 4 28.03 -18.93 -33.88
CA LEU A 4 26.92 -18.04 -34.28
C LEU A 4 25.61 -18.43 -33.58
N ASN A 5 25.33 -19.74 -33.48
CA ASN A 5 24.13 -20.23 -32.79
C ASN A 5 24.17 -19.96 -31.27
N LYS A 6 25.35 -20.01 -30.63
CA LYS A 6 25.50 -19.63 -29.22
C LYS A 6 25.30 -18.14 -28.99
N LEU A 7 25.79 -17.31 -29.92
CA LEU A 7 25.69 -15.86 -29.84
C LEU A 7 24.25 -15.39 -30.07
N ALA A 8 23.56 -15.99 -31.03
CA ALA A 8 22.14 -15.76 -31.28
C ALA A 8 21.30 -16.13 -30.05
N LEU A 9 21.54 -17.31 -29.43
CA LEU A 9 20.81 -17.78 -28.26
C LEU A 9 20.99 -16.86 -27.03
N ILE A 10 22.20 -16.36 -26.80
CA ILE A 10 22.50 -15.45 -25.69
C ILE A 10 21.85 -14.09 -25.94
N LEU A 11 21.85 -13.60 -27.17
CA LEU A 11 21.20 -12.34 -27.52
C LEU A 11 19.67 -12.43 -27.35
N THR A 12 19.03 -13.51 -27.80
CA THR A 12 17.59 -13.72 -27.57
C THR A 12 17.25 -13.91 -26.11
N LEU A 13 18.06 -14.63 -25.33
CA LEU A 13 17.89 -14.73 -23.87
C LEU A 13 18.02 -13.37 -23.18
N SER A 14 18.98 -12.53 -23.61
CA SER A 14 19.20 -11.19 -23.04
C SER A 14 18.04 -10.23 -23.34
N ILE A 15 17.46 -10.32 -24.54
CA ILE A 15 16.30 -9.52 -24.96
C ILE A 15 15.04 -10.00 -24.23
N SER A 16 14.91 -11.30 -23.92
CA SER A 16 13.76 -11.85 -23.18
C SER A 16 13.71 -11.48 -21.69
N VAL A 17 14.80 -10.93 -21.13
CA VAL A 17 14.81 -10.41 -19.74
C VAL A 17 14.38 -8.95 -19.66
N ILE A 18 14.16 -8.28 -20.79
CA ILE A 18 13.58 -6.93 -20.84
C ILE A 18 12.06 -7.06 -20.75
N THR A 19 11.57 -7.67 -19.67
CA THR A 19 10.19 -7.52 -19.26
C THR A 19 10.13 -6.31 -18.35
N ASN A 20 9.32 -5.31 -18.70
CA ASN A 20 9.08 -4.11 -17.90
C ASN A 20 8.46 -4.50 -16.56
N ALA A 21 9.28 -4.93 -15.60
CA ALA A 21 8.88 -5.04 -14.21
C ALA A 21 9.06 -3.66 -13.60
N ASN A 22 8.09 -2.78 -13.84
CA ASN A 22 8.05 -1.48 -13.19
C ASN A 22 7.55 -1.69 -11.76
N ALA A 23 8.41 -2.25 -10.91
CA ALA A 23 8.13 -2.41 -9.50
C ALA A 23 8.49 -1.10 -8.81
N GLY A 24 7.49 -0.37 -8.33
CA GLY A 24 7.69 0.74 -7.41
C GLY A 24 7.94 0.20 -6.00
N ILE A 25 8.94 0.73 -5.29
CA ILE A 25 9.04 0.51 -3.84
C ILE A 25 8.25 1.62 -3.16
N ILE A 26 7.24 1.23 -2.39
CA ILE A 26 6.54 2.14 -1.49
C ILE A 26 7.38 2.30 -0.23
N LYS A 27 7.75 3.54 0.11
CA LYS A 27 8.45 3.87 1.34
C LYS A 27 7.55 4.68 2.26
N LEU A 28 7.48 4.29 3.52
CA LEU A 28 6.84 5.04 4.58
C LEU A 28 7.88 5.77 5.41
N SER A 29 7.77 7.09 5.41
CA SER A 29 8.53 8.02 6.24
C SER A 29 7.61 8.67 7.26
N THR A 30 7.95 8.59 8.54
CA THR A 30 7.23 9.34 9.59
C THR A 30 8.24 9.94 10.56
N SER A 31 7.88 11.03 11.22
CA SER A 31 8.78 11.66 12.22
C SER A 31 9.06 10.78 13.44
N SER A 32 8.30 9.70 13.62
CA SER A 32 8.46 8.73 14.70
C SER A 32 9.40 7.57 14.32
N LEU A 33 9.74 7.44 13.04
CA LEU A 33 10.68 6.44 12.54
C LEU A 33 12.10 7.02 12.45
N LYS A 34 13.08 6.18 12.78
CA LYS A 34 14.51 6.53 12.63
C LYS A 34 15.01 6.37 11.18
N ALA A 35 14.28 5.61 10.37
CA ALA A 35 14.57 5.34 8.96
C ALA A 35 13.27 4.97 8.24
N ASP A 36 13.25 5.16 6.93
CA ASP A 36 12.12 4.78 6.09
C ASP A 36 11.91 3.26 6.10
N ILE A 37 10.65 2.85 5.99
CA ILE A 37 10.25 1.44 5.91
C ILE A 37 9.77 1.17 4.50
N GLU A 38 10.29 0.12 3.87
CA GLU A 38 9.76 -0.41 2.61
C GLU A 38 8.51 -1.23 2.88
N LEU A 39 7.45 -0.93 2.13
CA LEU A 39 6.14 -1.54 2.25
C LEU A 39 5.82 -2.36 1.01
N GLY A 40 5.30 -3.55 1.22
CA GLY A 40 4.70 -4.37 0.18
C GLY A 40 3.20 -4.19 0.12
N VAL A 41 2.64 -4.51 -1.06
CA VAL A 41 1.23 -4.34 -1.41
C VAL A 41 0.53 -5.69 -1.36
N LEU A 42 -0.69 -5.73 -0.83
CA LEU A 42 -1.53 -6.93 -0.85
C LEU A 42 -2.06 -7.18 -2.26
N SER A 43 -1.73 -8.31 -2.89
CA SER A 43 -2.30 -8.65 -4.20
C SER A 43 -3.68 -9.29 -4.04
N LEU A 44 -4.69 -8.72 -4.69
CA LEU A 44 -6.08 -9.20 -4.66
C LEU A 44 -6.46 -9.86 -6.00
N ASP A 45 -7.32 -10.87 -5.94
CA ASP A 45 -7.95 -11.52 -7.09
C ASP A 45 -9.41 -11.05 -7.33
N GLU A 46 -9.87 -10.09 -6.54
CA GLU A 46 -11.19 -9.48 -6.59
C GLU A 46 -11.11 -7.94 -6.49
N SER A 47 -12.19 -7.25 -6.88
CA SER A 47 -12.26 -5.78 -6.79
C SER A 47 -12.10 -5.29 -5.35
N PHE A 48 -11.60 -4.07 -5.17
CA PHE A 48 -11.41 -3.45 -3.85
C PHE A 48 -12.66 -3.47 -2.97
N GLU A 49 -13.84 -3.14 -3.52
CA GLU A 49 -15.11 -3.15 -2.77
C GLU A 49 -15.54 -4.57 -2.39
N SER A 50 -15.35 -5.55 -3.28
CA SER A 50 -15.65 -6.97 -2.98
C SER A 50 -14.77 -7.49 -1.85
N PHE A 51 -13.47 -7.18 -1.89
CA PHE A 51 -12.53 -7.51 -0.82
C PHE A 51 -12.88 -6.80 0.49
N TYR A 52 -13.24 -5.52 0.43
CA TYR A 52 -13.69 -4.75 1.60
C TYR A 52 -14.94 -5.37 2.24
N ASN A 53 -15.79 -5.97 1.41
CA ASN A 53 -16.94 -6.79 1.79
C ASN A 53 -17.86 -6.08 2.79
N TYR A 54 -18.18 -4.80 2.54
CA TYR A 54 -18.96 -4.02 3.48
C TYR A 54 -20.36 -4.60 3.66
N SER A 55 -20.68 -5.06 4.86
CA SER A 55 -22.00 -5.61 5.18
C SER A 55 -22.35 -5.41 6.65
N LYS A 56 -23.64 -5.17 6.93
CA LYS A 56 -24.15 -4.89 8.29
C LYS A 56 -23.40 -3.75 8.99
N TYR A 57 -23.05 -2.73 8.21
CA TYR A 57 -22.36 -1.53 8.66
C TYR A 57 -20.93 -1.79 9.16
N SER A 58 -20.21 -2.69 8.49
CA SER A 58 -18.85 -3.09 8.85
C SER A 58 -18.12 -3.68 7.63
N ALA A 59 -16.82 -3.39 7.51
CA ALA A 59 -15.87 -4.14 6.70
C ALA A 59 -15.65 -5.57 7.23
N HIS A 60 -15.35 -6.51 6.32
CA HIS A 60 -15.05 -7.92 6.63
C HIS A 60 -13.81 -8.42 5.88
N THR A 61 -12.74 -7.63 5.91
CA THR A 61 -11.44 -7.93 5.30
C THR A 61 -10.64 -8.98 6.07
N GLY A 62 -10.91 -9.15 7.36
CA GLY A 62 -10.13 -9.97 8.28
C GLY A 62 -8.93 -9.24 8.89
N TYR A 63 -8.71 -7.97 8.53
CA TYR A 63 -7.63 -7.12 9.05
C TYR A 63 -8.11 -6.09 10.08
N GLU A 64 -9.41 -6.06 10.38
CA GLU A 64 -10.00 -5.21 11.40
C GLU A 64 -9.35 -5.49 12.76
N GLN A 65 -8.89 -4.43 13.44
CA GLN A 65 -8.31 -4.56 14.78
C GLN A 65 -8.92 -3.56 15.75
N LYS A 66 -9.48 -4.11 16.84
CA LYS A 66 -10.06 -3.36 17.96
C LYS A 66 -9.11 -2.23 18.42
N ASN A 67 -9.61 -0.99 18.42
CA ASN A 67 -8.91 0.26 18.78
C ASN A 67 -7.80 0.73 17.86
N LYS A 68 -7.80 0.26 16.62
CA LYS A 68 -6.76 0.64 15.69
C LYS A 68 -7.35 1.23 14.44
N LEU A 69 -6.58 2.14 13.88
CA LEU A 69 -6.66 2.41 12.46
C LEU A 69 -5.61 1.52 11.79
N VAL A 70 -6.08 0.58 11.00
CA VAL A 70 -5.26 -0.33 10.20
C VAL A 70 -5.24 0.21 8.78
N MET A 71 -4.05 0.50 8.27
CA MET A 71 -3.84 0.99 6.92
C MET A 71 -2.98 0.00 6.13
N PHE A 72 -3.24 -0.13 4.84
CA PHE A 72 -2.40 -0.92 3.95
C PHE A 72 -2.67 -0.59 2.48
N PHE A 73 -1.68 -0.87 1.63
CA PHE A 73 -1.89 -0.85 0.19
C PHE A 73 -2.34 -2.22 -0.31
N ALA A 74 -3.28 -2.22 -1.25
CA ALA A 74 -3.67 -3.40 -2.01
C ALA A 74 -3.67 -3.10 -3.51
N GLU A 75 -3.47 -4.14 -4.31
CA GLU A 75 -3.41 -4.08 -5.77
C GLU A 75 -4.45 -5.00 -6.40
N TYR A 76 -5.17 -4.47 -7.39
CA TYR A 76 -6.10 -5.22 -8.22
C TYR A 76 -6.06 -4.67 -9.65
N GLN A 77 -5.80 -5.55 -10.64
CA GLN A 77 -5.71 -5.20 -12.07
C GLN A 77 -4.82 -3.98 -12.35
N ASP A 78 -3.57 -4.01 -11.85
CA ASP A 78 -2.57 -2.93 -11.99
C ASP A 78 -2.94 -1.58 -11.32
N ASN A 79 -4.05 -1.53 -10.58
CA ASN A 79 -4.42 -0.37 -9.75
C ASN A 79 -3.98 -0.62 -8.32
N VAL A 80 -3.52 0.43 -7.63
CA VAL A 80 -3.19 0.37 -6.21
C VAL A 80 -4.13 1.27 -5.42
N ALA A 81 -4.64 0.76 -4.31
CA ALA A 81 -5.46 1.53 -3.39
C ALA A 81 -4.92 1.45 -1.96
N LEU A 82 -5.03 2.54 -1.23
CA LEU A 82 -4.85 2.61 0.21
C LEU A 82 -6.18 2.30 0.89
N PHE A 83 -6.17 1.24 1.69
CA PHE A 83 -7.23 0.94 2.63
C PHE A 83 -6.90 1.59 3.97
N ALA A 84 -7.90 2.19 4.60
CA ALA A 84 -7.81 2.66 5.97
C ALA A 84 -9.08 2.23 6.71
N ILE A 85 -8.90 1.34 7.68
CA ILE A 85 -9.98 0.65 8.40
C ILE A 85 -9.85 0.95 9.87
N SER A 86 -10.91 1.51 10.44
CA SER A 86 -11.02 1.81 11.85
C SER A 86 -11.97 0.83 12.53
N ASP A 87 -11.58 0.37 13.71
CA ASP A 87 -12.42 -0.44 14.59
C ASP A 87 -12.27 0.04 16.04
N GLN A 88 -13.35 0.06 16.80
CA GLN A 88 -13.35 0.56 18.18
C GLN A 88 -13.30 -0.55 19.24
N TYR A 89 -12.73 -0.20 20.40
CA TYR A 89 -12.99 -0.89 21.66
C TYR A 89 -14.45 -0.85 22.05
N ARG A 90 -14.89 -2.00 22.57
CA ARG A 90 -15.72 -2.06 23.77
C ARG A 90 -14.88 -1.84 25.03
N ASP A 91 -15.02 -0.69 25.68
CA ASP A 91 -14.61 -0.48 27.08
C ASP A 91 -15.81 -0.73 28.00
N GLY A 92 -15.73 -1.79 28.82
CA GLY A 92 -16.72 -2.07 29.87
C GLY A 92 -18.16 -2.42 29.43
N ASN A 93 -18.97 -2.80 30.42
CA ASN A 93 -20.39 -3.15 30.28
C ASN A 93 -21.32 -1.93 30.23
N VAL A 94 -20.87 -0.82 29.65
CA VAL A 94 -21.70 0.36 29.48
C VAL A 94 -22.41 0.24 28.14
N TRP A 95 -23.71 -0.06 28.17
CA TRP A 95 -24.62 -0.13 27.02
C TRP A 95 -24.86 1.23 26.33
N ASN A 96 -23.91 2.17 26.43
CA ASN A 96 -23.99 3.49 25.81
C ASN A 96 -22.71 3.85 25.03
N LYS A 97 -22.89 3.98 23.71
CA LYS A 97 -22.64 5.23 22.95
C LYS A 97 -21.21 5.77 22.73
N ASN A 98 -20.14 5.08 23.06
CA ASN A 98 -18.83 5.60 22.65
C ASN A 98 -18.66 5.37 21.15
N LYS A 99 -18.95 6.40 20.35
CA LYS A 99 -18.60 6.50 18.94
C LYS A 99 -17.11 6.83 18.80
N GLY A 100 -16.48 6.30 17.78
CA GLY A 100 -15.18 6.76 17.32
C GLY A 100 -15.35 7.85 16.28
N SER A 101 -14.30 8.63 16.09
CA SER A 101 -14.23 9.60 15.01
C SER A 101 -12.78 9.89 14.69
N ALA A 102 -12.50 10.24 13.45
CA ALA A 102 -11.22 10.82 13.06
C ALA A 102 -11.42 11.62 11.77
N THR A 103 -10.52 12.57 11.56
CA THR A 103 -10.40 13.30 10.31
C THR A 103 -9.18 12.72 9.60
N PHE A 104 -9.39 12.10 8.45
CA PHE A 104 -8.35 11.56 7.59
C PHE A 104 -8.14 12.53 6.42
N THR A 105 -6.91 13.03 6.26
CA THR A 105 -6.57 13.98 5.21
C THR A 105 -5.36 13.49 4.41
N ILE A 106 -5.44 13.62 3.10
CA ILE A 106 -4.35 13.44 2.14
C ILE A 106 -4.09 14.80 1.50
N ASP A 107 -2.89 15.37 1.68
CA ASP A 107 -2.54 16.61 0.98
C ASP A 107 -2.53 16.38 -0.54
N ASN A 108 -3.07 17.33 -1.30
CA ASN A 108 -3.20 17.23 -2.76
C ASN A 108 -3.94 15.97 -3.21
N LEU A 109 -5.01 15.60 -2.49
CA LEU A 109 -5.86 14.42 -2.77
C LEU A 109 -6.15 14.28 -4.27
N ALA A 110 -6.69 15.33 -4.91
CA ALA A 110 -7.11 15.33 -6.30
C ALA A 110 -5.97 15.19 -7.34
N GLN A 111 -4.71 15.31 -6.93
CA GLN A 111 -3.54 15.04 -7.80
C GLN A 111 -2.99 13.63 -7.59
N SER A 112 -3.42 12.97 -6.51
CA SER A 112 -2.87 11.72 -6.05
C SER A 112 -3.81 10.54 -6.34
N GLY A 113 -5.10 10.80 -6.46
CA GLY A 113 -6.13 9.80 -6.69
C GLY A 113 -7.52 10.25 -6.26
N GLU A 114 -8.39 9.28 -6.05
CA GLU A 114 -9.76 9.50 -5.59
C GLU A 114 -10.15 8.50 -4.50
N ILE A 115 -11.01 8.92 -3.59
CA ILE A 115 -11.63 7.98 -2.65
C ILE A 115 -12.79 7.34 -3.41
N ILE A 116 -12.72 6.03 -3.62
CA ILE A 116 -13.72 5.27 -4.38
C ILE A 116 -14.80 4.69 -3.47
N PHE A 117 -14.53 4.63 -2.16
CA PHE A 117 -15.44 4.06 -1.19
C PHE A 117 -15.30 4.74 0.17
N LYS A 118 -16.44 4.96 0.84
CA LYS A 118 -16.58 5.33 2.26
C LYS A 118 -17.80 4.63 2.83
N ASP A 119 -17.75 4.24 4.10
CA ASP A 119 -18.73 3.33 4.70
C ASP A 119 -20.14 3.93 4.84
N ASP A 120 -20.26 5.20 5.28
CA ASP A 120 -21.56 5.83 5.51
C ASP A 120 -21.79 7.05 4.59
N GLU A 121 -23.01 7.21 4.06
CA GLU A 121 -23.39 8.37 3.24
C GLU A 121 -23.16 9.70 3.99
N ALA A 122 -23.34 9.67 5.32
CA ALA A 122 -23.19 10.81 6.22
C ALA A 122 -21.73 11.18 6.52
N ASP A 123 -20.73 10.40 6.07
CA ASP A 123 -19.33 10.79 6.21
C ASP A 123 -19.03 11.98 5.31
N ASP A 124 -18.53 13.06 5.89
CA ASP A 124 -18.37 14.30 5.16
C ASP A 124 -17.06 14.27 4.37
N TRP A 125 -17.18 14.44 3.06
CA TRP A 125 -16.05 14.82 2.21
C TRP A 125 -15.48 16.15 2.69
N THR A 126 -14.18 16.19 2.86
CA THR A 126 -13.43 17.43 3.01
C THR A 126 -12.70 17.73 1.71
N GLU A 127 -12.19 18.94 1.55
CA GLU A 127 -11.39 19.34 0.39
C GLU A 127 -10.20 18.39 0.13
N ASN A 128 -9.68 17.75 1.18
CA ASN A 128 -8.48 16.92 1.14
C ASN A 128 -8.65 15.55 1.83
N GLY A 129 -9.86 15.00 1.93
CA GLY A 129 -10.05 13.69 2.59
C GLY A 129 -11.45 13.47 3.17
N VAL A 130 -11.55 12.71 4.26
CA VAL A 130 -12.83 12.27 4.87
C VAL A 130 -12.87 12.56 6.36
N ASN A 131 -14.01 13.07 6.82
CA ASN A 131 -14.40 13.03 8.22
C ASN A 131 -15.36 11.86 8.43
N TRP A 132 -14.91 10.83 9.14
CA TRP A 132 -15.75 9.66 9.43
C TRP A 132 -16.07 9.52 10.92
N ALA A 133 -17.17 8.84 11.23
CA ALA A 133 -17.59 8.62 12.61
C ALA A 133 -18.32 7.29 12.77
N TRP A 134 -17.69 6.37 13.51
CA TRP A 134 -18.19 5.01 13.65
C TRP A 134 -18.82 4.71 15.00
N SER A 135 -19.61 3.65 15.05
CA SER A 135 -20.26 3.19 16.29
C SER A 135 -19.42 2.12 17.01
N ALA A 136 -19.64 1.97 18.32
CA ALA A 136 -18.90 1.08 19.23
C ALA A 136 -18.83 -0.42 18.89
N LYS A 137 -19.48 -0.88 17.82
CA LYS A 137 -19.57 -2.30 17.39
C LYS A 137 -19.44 -2.46 15.88
N ARG A 138 -18.97 -1.42 15.21
CA ARG A 138 -18.89 -1.33 13.76
C ARG A 138 -17.49 -0.91 13.39
N THR A 139 -17.13 -1.33 12.20
CA THR A 139 -15.93 -0.85 11.51
C THR A 139 -16.36 0.20 10.52
N ASP A 140 -15.42 1.09 10.24
CA ASP A 140 -15.61 2.22 9.34
C ASP A 140 -14.28 2.46 8.62
N GLY A 141 -14.32 2.95 7.41
CA GLY A 141 -13.14 3.04 6.59
C GLY A 141 -13.37 3.73 5.26
N LEU A 142 -12.31 3.68 4.47
CA LEU A 142 -12.27 4.25 3.13
C LEU A 142 -11.31 3.45 2.28
N ILE A 143 -11.56 3.55 0.99
CA ILE A 143 -10.66 3.05 -0.04
C ILE A 143 -10.26 4.25 -0.89
N PHE A 144 -8.97 4.58 -0.88
CA PHE A 144 -8.38 5.63 -1.70
C PHE A 144 -7.58 4.99 -2.84
N GLN A 145 -8.09 5.09 -4.06
CA GLN A 145 -7.41 4.58 -5.25
C GLN A 145 -6.45 5.63 -5.80
N LEU A 146 -5.23 5.21 -6.10
CA LEU A 146 -4.19 6.06 -6.69
C LEU A 146 -4.38 6.19 -8.20
N ASP A 147 -4.21 7.39 -8.74
CA ASP A 147 -4.23 7.62 -10.20
C ASP A 147 -3.00 7.04 -10.90
N ASN A 148 -1.85 7.03 -10.21
CA ASN A 148 -0.60 6.50 -10.72
C ASN A 148 0.14 5.69 -9.65
N ALA A 149 -0.09 4.38 -9.66
CA ALA A 149 0.55 3.42 -8.77
C ALA A 149 2.10 3.43 -8.84
N ASN A 150 2.68 3.86 -9.97
CA ASN A 150 4.11 3.80 -10.22
C ASN A 150 4.86 5.06 -9.76
N SER A 151 4.14 6.15 -9.47
CA SER A 151 4.75 7.40 -9.01
C SER A 151 3.72 8.24 -8.26
N PHE A 152 3.80 8.20 -6.94
CA PHE A 152 2.99 9.01 -6.06
C PHE A 152 3.76 9.48 -4.84
N ASN A 153 3.28 10.58 -4.26
CA ASN A 153 3.62 11.03 -2.93
C ASN A 153 2.31 11.31 -2.18
N LEU A 154 2.02 10.54 -1.14
CA LEU A 154 0.89 10.79 -0.26
C LEU A 154 1.39 11.34 1.06
N ASP A 155 0.92 12.52 1.42
CA ASP A 155 1.10 13.06 2.77
C ASP A 155 -0.22 12.91 3.53
N ILE A 156 -0.24 11.97 4.48
CA ILE A 156 -1.44 11.56 5.20
C ILE A 156 -1.37 12.05 6.65
N ALA A 157 -2.42 12.74 7.09
CA ALA A 157 -2.59 13.13 8.49
C ALA A 157 -3.92 12.61 9.05
N ILE A 158 -3.88 12.22 10.33
CA ILE A 158 -5.05 11.73 11.06
C ILE A 158 -5.23 12.58 12.32
N THR A 159 -6.27 13.40 12.32
CA THR A 159 -6.55 14.38 13.38
C THR A 159 -7.91 14.13 14.02
N ASN A 160 -8.28 14.93 15.05
CA ASN A 160 -9.60 14.88 15.72
C ASN A 160 -10.03 13.47 16.19
N LYS A 161 -9.05 12.68 16.61
CA LYS A 161 -9.24 11.26 16.91
C LYS A 161 -9.94 11.01 18.23
N LYS A 162 -10.95 10.15 18.21
CA LYS A 162 -11.63 9.58 19.37
C LYS A 162 -11.80 8.09 19.16
N GLY A 163 -11.49 7.29 20.18
CA GLY A 163 -11.58 5.82 20.09
C GLY A 163 -10.38 5.11 19.44
N LEU A 164 -9.41 5.86 18.91
CA LEU A 164 -8.13 5.37 18.36
C LEU A 164 -6.99 5.74 19.32
N TRP A 165 -6.89 5.09 20.49
CA TRP A 165 -5.96 5.46 21.58
C TRP A 165 -4.46 5.28 21.26
N GLY A 166 -3.94 6.01 20.28
CA GLY A 166 -2.53 6.00 19.90
C GLY A 166 -2.07 4.70 19.22
N ASN A 167 -2.98 3.92 18.65
CA ASN A 167 -2.64 2.67 17.97
C ASN A 167 -2.95 2.80 16.48
N TYR A 168 -1.96 3.23 15.73
CA TYR A 168 -2.00 3.18 14.26
C TYR A 168 -1.16 2.01 13.81
N GLN A 169 -1.64 1.33 12.80
CA GLN A 169 -0.98 0.16 12.26
C GLN A 169 -0.94 0.25 10.76
N PHE A 170 0.23 0.01 10.19
CA PHE A 170 0.38 -0.21 8.77
C PHE A 170 0.70 -1.69 8.53
N LEU A 171 -0.04 -2.36 7.66
CA LEU A 171 0.28 -3.72 7.21
C LEU A 171 1.10 -3.65 5.93
N SER A 172 2.20 -4.37 5.91
CA SER A 172 3.05 -4.60 4.74
C SER A 172 2.94 -6.08 4.36
N PHE A 173 2.82 -6.39 3.07
CA PHE A 173 2.59 -7.76 2.60
C PHE A 173 3.79 -8.29 1.85
N ASP A 174 4.16 -9.55 2.11
CA ASP A 174 5.14 -10.24 1.27
C ASP A 174 4.48 -10.78 -0.02
N LYS A 175 5.31 -11.36 -0.90
CA LYS A 175 4.85 -11.96 -2.18
C LYS A 175 3.83 -13.10 -2.05
N ASN A 176 3.62 -13.63 -0.85
CA ASN A 176 2.64 -14.67 -0.56
C ASN A 176 1.45 -14.09 0.24
N ASN A 177 1.29 -12.77 0.27
CA ASN A 177 0.29 -12.04 1.04
C ASN A 177 0.38 -12.27 2.57
N ASN A 178 1.55 -12.62 3.11
CA ASN A 178 1.73 -12.66 4.56
C ASN A 178 1.92 -11.24 5.10
N ALA A 179 1.09 -10.86 6.07
CA ALA A 179 1.12 -9.54 6.67
C ALA A 179 2.22 -9.39 7.72
N THR A 180 3.02 -8.33 7.60
CA THR A 180 3.90 -7.79 8.63
C THR A 180 3.30 -6.51 9.20
N GLN A 181 3.30 -6.38 10.53
CA GLN A 181 2.68 -5.25 11.22
C GLN A 181 3.71 -4.19 11.62
N HIS A 182 3.47 -2.95 11.22
CA HIS A 182 4.24 -1.79 11.67
C HIS A 182 3.33 -0.93 12.55
N ASN A 183 3.64 -0.85 13.85
CA ASN A 183 2.82 -0.13 14.83
C ASN A 183 3.42 1.24 15.12
N PHE A 184 2.58 2.27 15.16
CA PHE A 184 2.96 3.65 15.44
C PHE A 184 2.18 4.16 16.65
N LYS A 185 2.91 4.70 17.63
CA LYS A 185 2.33 5.26 18.85
C LYS A 185 1.62 6.58 18.61
N GLU A 186 2.08 7.35 17.62
CA GLU A 186 1.48 8.61 17.23
C GLU A 186 1.58 8.83 15.72
N TRP A 187 0.43 8.89 15.06
CA TRP A 187 0.26 9.53 13.75
C TRP A 187 -0.25 10.96 13.95
N ASN A 188 0.30 11.68 14.95
CA ASN A 188 0.04 13.11 15.13
C ASN A 188 0.81 13.95 14.10
N THR A 189 1.77 13.33 13.42
CA THR A 189 2.61 13.94 12.40
C THR A 189 2.32 13.24 11.08
N LYS A 190 2.16 14.06 10.05
CA LYS A 190 2.11 13.70 8.65
C LYS A 190 2.98 12.47 8.34
N GLY A 191 2.35 11.39 7.89
CA GLY A 191 3.03 10.23 7.37
C GLY A 191 3.15 10.36 5.86
N GLN A 192 4.36 10.29 5.36
CA GLN A 192 4.64 10.46 3.94
C GLN A 192 4.91 9.09 3.31
N PHE A 193 4.10 8.75 2.32
CA PHE A 193 4.29 7.58 1.48
C PHE A 193 4.82 8.03 0.13
N ASN A 194 5.97 7.52 -0.25
CA ASN A 194 6.58 7.85 -1.53
C ASN A 194 6.83 6.56 -2.30
N VAL A 195 6.45 6.53 -3.57
CA VAL A 195 6.93 5.49 -4.49
C VAL A 195 8.13 5.99 -5.25
N SER A 196 9.22 5.25 -5.12
CA SER A 196 10.35 5.35 -6.03
C SER A 196 10.33 4.16 -6.98
N ALA A 197 10.29 4.43 -8.29
CA ALA A 197 10.50 3.40 -9.30
C ALA A 197 11.85 2.71 -9.03
N ILE A 198 11.86 1.38 -9.00
CA ILE A 198 13.14 0.65 -8.98
C ILE A 198 13.78 0.90 -10.34
N PRO A 199 15.02 1.44 -10.39
CA PRO A 199 15.72 1.59 -11.65
C PRO A 199 15.83 0.22 -12.33
N GLU A 200 15.32 0.13 -13.55
CA GLU A 200 15.49 -1.09 -14.34
C GLU A 200 17.00 -1.40 -14.46
N PRO A 201 17.39 -2.70 -14.46
CA PRO A 201 18.76 -3.06 -14.78
C PRO A 201 19.10 -2.46 -16.14
N THR A 202 20.02 -1.50 -16.18
CA THR A 202 20.35 -0.82 -17.44
C THR A 202 20.66 -1.87 -18.50
N THR A 203 20.10 -1.71 -19.72
CA THR A 203 20.32 -2.66 -20.82
C THR A 203 21.82 -2.89 -21.06
N LEU A 204 22.64 -1.86 -20.80
CA LEU A 204 24.10 -1.92 -20.82
C LEU A 204 24.69 -2.91 -19.79
N ALA A 205 24.17 -2.93 -18.56
CA ALA A 205 24.59 -3.90 -17.53
C ALA A 205 24.21 -5.34 -17.91
N VAL A 206 23.02 -5.53 -18.50
CA VAL A 206 22.58 -6.85 -19.00
C VAL A 206 23.48 -7.31 -20.16
N PHE A 207 23.78 -6.43 -21.12
CA PHE A 207 24.71 -6.72 -22.21
C PHE A 207 26.14 -6.99 -21.72
N ALA A 208 26.61 -6.23 -20.72
CA ALA A 208 27.92 -6.45 -20.11
C ALA A 208 27.99 -7.84 -19.45
N LEU A 209 26.97 -8.24 -18.68
CA LEU A 209 26.88 -9.58 -18.09
C LEU A 209 26.90 -10.68 -19.16
N ALA A 210 26.15 -10.50 -20.25
CA ALA A 210 26.13 -11.44 -21.36
C ALA A 210 27.52 -11.59 -22.02
N LEU A 211 28.25 -10.48 -22.19
CA LEU A 211 29.63 -10.47 -22.71
C LEU A 211 30.63 -11.13 -21.74
N PHE A 212 30.50 -10.90 -20.43
CA PHE A 212 31.30 -11.60 -19.42
C PHE A 212 31.05 -13.11 -19.43
N GLY A 213 29.79 -13.54 -19.55
CA GLY A 213 29.42 -14.94 -19.70
C GLY A 213 30.03 -15.58 -20.96
N LEU A 214 29.99 -14.88 -22.09
CA LEU A 214 30.63 -15.28 -23.35
C LEU A 214 32.15 -15.43 -23.22
N ALA A 215 32.81 -14.46 -22.57
CA ALA A 215 34.26 -14.48 -22.36
C ALA A 215 34.68 -15.63 -21.42
N ALA A 216 33.91 -15.87 -20.35
CA ALA A 216 34.16 -16.97 -19.41
C ALA A 216 33.98 -18.36 -20.06
N ALA A 217 32.96 -18.52 -20.92
CA ALA A 217 32.72 -19.77 -21.65
C ALA A 217 33.82 -20.07 -22.68
N ARG A 218 34.46 -19.03 -23.24
CA ARG A 218 35.56 -19.16 -24.20
C ARG A 218 36.89 -19.57 -23.56
N ARG A 219 37.05 -19.37 -22.24
CA ARG A 219 38.24 -19.81 -21.48
C ARG A 219 38.22 -21.28 -21.09
N LYS A 220 37.06 -21.94 -21.13
CA LYS A 220 36.88 -23.37 -20.78
C LYS A 220 36.84 -24.31 -22.00
N ALA A 221 36.94 -23.78 -23.22
CA ALA A 221 36.96 -24.53 -24.47
C ALA A 221 38.33 -24.39 -25.13
#